data_AF-A0A852VS17-F1
#
_entry.id   AF-A0A852VS17-F1
#
_cell.length_a   1.000
_cell.length_b   1.000
_cell.length_c   1.000
_cell.angle_alpha   90.00
_cell.angle_beta   90.00
_cell.angle_gamma   90.00
#
_symmetry.space_group_name_H-M   'P 1'
#
loop_
_entity.id
_entity.type
_entity.pdbx_description
1 polymer ?
#
loop_
_entity_poly.entity_id
_entity_poly.type
_entity_poly.pdbx_seq_one_letter_code
_entity_poly.pdbx_strand_id
1 'polypeptide(L)'
;MSLPVISLVLAAVLCWPGRRVATGVPVGTTRPGPSWWRARASPLDDLEGLARVADLIAMTLRSGATPVTAVEVVAREAPQPWADVLAEVHEQLSSGGPAGQVWRAHAQQRPELGALAGAWALSEALGVALAPSMTTSAQVLRAQVQARRRLDASTSGARATMRMLTLLPLAGLLAGLTFGLAPWEVYGHSPVTMVSACVGLGLTAIGWIVCRWVLSRAVAAEVHR
;
A
#
# COMPACT_ATOMS: atom_id res chain seq x y z
N MET A 1 -3.00 35.85 21.43
CA MET A 1 -3.27 35.56 20.00
C MET A 1 -2.27 34.53 19.45
N SER A 2 -2.12 33.41 20.15
CA SER A 2 -1.15 32.33 19.90
C SER A 2 -1.78 31.13 19.16
N LEU A 3 -3.11 31.13 19.03
CA LEU A 3 -3.88 30.05 18.43
C LEU A 3 -3.62 29.80 16.93
N PRO A 4 -3.41 30.81 16.05
CA PRO A 4 -3.30 30.52 14.61
C PRO A 4 -1.93 29.95 14.23
N VAL A 5 -0.85 30.37 14.89
CA VAL A 5 0.50 29.85 14.62
C VAL A 5 0.66 28.45 15.20
N ILE A 6 0.16 28.24 16.43
CA ILE A 6 0.14 26.92 17.04
C ILE A 6 -0.76 25.99 16.23
N SER A 7 -1.93 26.42 15.75
CA SER A 7 -2.80 25.58 14.92
C SER A 7 -2.22 25.27 13.55
N LEU A 8 -1.44 26.16 12.94
CA LEU A 8 -0.73 25.90 11.68
C LEU A 8 0.40 24.88 11.87
N VAL A 9 1.16 24.98 12.96
CA VAL A 9 2.20 24.02 13.32
C VAL A 9 1.58 22.68 13.73
N LEU A 10 0.51 22.68 14.51
CA LEU A 10 -0.23 21.47 14.87
C LEU A 10 -0.86 20.81 13.65
N ALA A 11 -1.41 21.59 12.72
CA ALA A 11 -1.96 21.08 11.45
C ALA A 11 -0.86 20.50 10.56
N ALA A 12 0.33 21.10 10.52
CA ALA A 12 1.49 20.55 9.81
C ALA A 12 2.00 19.25 10.45
N VAL A 13 1.97 19.15 11.78
CA VAL A 13 2.33 17.93 12.54
C VAL A 13 1.22 16.87 12.49
N LEU A 14 -0.06 17.24 12.38
CA LEU A 14 -1.19 16.31 12.25
C LEU A 14 -1.36 15.81 10.82
N CYS A 15 -1.02 16.63 9.82
CA CYS A 15 -0.90 16.21 8.42
C CYS A 15 0.40 15.41 8.14
N TRP A 16 1.22 15.16 9.18
CA TRP A 16 2.39 14.30 9.12
C TRP A 16 1.99 12.84 8.80
N PRO A 17 2.41 12.26 7.66
CA PRO A 17 2.02 10.92 7.24
C PRO A 17 2.86 9.82 7.94
N GLY A 18 3.34 10.09 9.15
CA GLY A 18 4.20 9.22 9.93
C GLY A 18 3.45 8.23 10.81
N ARG A 19 2.49 7.47 10.26
CA ARG A 19 1.97 6.26 10.91
C ARG A 19 1.70 5.16 9.90
N ARG A 20 2.71 4.77 9.12
CA ARG A 20 2.83 3.43 8.53
C ARG A 20 4.30 3.02 8.41
N VAL A 21 5.02 3.09 9.53
CA VAL A 21 6.17 2.18 9.70
C VAL A 21 5.60 1.00 10.47
N ALA A 22 5.26 -0.06 9.74
CA ALA A 22 5.16 -1.38 10.35
C ALA A 22 6.58 -1.73 10.79
N THR A 23 6.91 -1.41 12.05
CA THR A 23 8.08 -2.01 12.70
C THR A 23 7.75 -3.49 12.84
N GLY A 24 8.21 -4.28 11.87
CA GLY A 24 8.20 -5.74 11.97
C GLY A 24 9.14 -6.16 13.08
N VAL A 25 8.63 -6.23 14.30
CA VAL A 25 9.14 -7.13 15.33
C VAL A 25 8.11 -8.25 15.44
N PRO A 26 8.40 -9.49 15.00
CA PRO A 26 7.49 -10.59 15.23
C PRO A 26 7.63 -11.02 16.69
N VAL A 27 6.90 -10.36 17.60
CA VAL A 27 6.60 -10.95 18.91
C VAL A 27 5.30 -11.73 18.73
N GLY A 28 5.45 -13.05 18.66
CA GLY A 28 4.31 -13.97 18.65
C GLY A 28 3.54 -13.85 19.95
N THR A 29 2.28 -13.40 19.84
CA THR A 29 1.15 -13.89 20.64
C THR A 29 -0.12 -13.56 19.86
N THR A 30 -0.76 -14.57 19.29
CA THR A 30 -2.07 -14.47 18.65
C THR A 30 -3.13 -14.23 19.72
N ARG A 31 -3.53 -12.97 19.92
CA ARG A 31 -4.83 -12.62 20.51
C ARG A 31 -5.66 -11.89 19.45
N PRO A 32 -6.92 -12.27 19.22
CA PRO A 32 -7.78 -11.55 18.28
C PRO A 32 -8.13 -10.18 18.87
N GLY A 33 -7.42 -9.15 18.42
CA GLY A 33 -7.70 -7.75 18.74
C GLY A 33 -8.89 -7.21 17.94
N PRO A 34 -9.57 -6.17 18.44
CA PRO A 34 -10.77 -5.61 17.82
C PRO A 34 -10.49 -5.06 16.42
N SER A 35 -11.40 -5.37 15.48
CA SER A 35 -11.23 -5.20 14.02
C SER A 35 -11.01 -3.76 13.54
N TRP A 36 -11.30 -2.75 14.36
CA TRP A 36 -11.17 -1.34 13.98
C TRP A 36 -9.72 -0.81 13.99
N TRP A 37 -8.76 -1.55 14.58
CA TRP A 37 -7.32 -1.22 14.54
C TRP A 37 -6.56 -1.95 13.45
N ARG A 38 -7.23 -2.74 12.58
CA ARG A 38 -6.53 -3.35 11.45
C ARG A 38 -5.98 -2.22 10.60
N ALA A 39 -4.66 -2.01 10.71
CA ALA A 39 -3.94 -1.19 9.77
C ALA A 39 -4.32 -1.73 8.39
N ARG A 40 -5.08 -0.94 7.62
CA ARG A 40 -5.49 -1.31 6.26
C ARG A 40 -4.25 -1.87 5.58
N ALA A 41 -4.25 -3.14 5.18
CA ALA A 41 -3.08 -3.78 4.60
C ALA A 41 -2.54 -2.90 3.47
N SER A 42 -1.22 -2.80 3.36
CA SER A 42 -0.63 -2.00 2.29
C SER A 42 -1.00 -2.69 0.96
N PRO A 43 -1.20 -1.95 -0.15
CA PRO A 43 -1.48 -2.57 -1.44
C PRO A 43 -0.48 -3.66 -1.85
N LEU A 44 0.76 -3.57 -1.36
CA LEU A 44 1.79 -4.60 -1.56
C LEU A 44 1.57 -5.86 -0.72
N ASP A 45 1.09 -5.71 0.52
CA ASP A 45 0.77 -6.84 1.40
C ASP A 45 -0.39 -7.64 0.80
N ASP A 46 -1.38 -6.95 0.24
CA ASP A 46 -2.50 -7.54 -0.48
C ASP A 46 -2.02 -8.33 -1.71
N LEU A 47 -1.18 -7.71 -2.56
CA LEU A 47 -0.61 -8.35 -3.75
C LEU A 47 0.27 -9.56 -3.40
N GLU A 48 1.04 -9.48 -2.33
CA GLU A 48 1.85 -10.60 -1.83
C GLU A 48 0.98 -11.74 -1.29
N GLY A 49 -0.09 -11.40 -0.57
CA GLY A 49 -1.11 -12.36 -0.14
C GLY A 49 -1.74 -13.08 -1.33
N LEU A 50 -2.08 -12.35 -2.39
CA LEU A 50 -2.65 -12.91 -3.61
C LEU A 50 -1.67 -13.81 -4.35
N ALA A 51 -0.41 -13.39 -4.49
CA ALA A 51 0.64 -14.21 -5.10
C ALA A 51 0.81 -15.54 -4.36
N ARG A 52 0.79 -15.51 -3.03
CA ARG A 52 0.85 -16.70 -2.17
C ARG A 52 -0.36 -17.61 -2.40
N VAL A 53 -1.57 -17.06 -2.45
CA VAL A 53 -2.80 -17.82 -2.76
C VAL A 53 -2.68 -18.50 -4.12
N ALA A 54 -2.25 -17.78 -5.16
CA ALA A 54 -2.07 -18.34 -6.50
C ALA A 54 -1.03 -19.47 -6.53
N ASP A 55 0.10 -19.31 -5.81
CA ASP A 55 1.12 -20.36 -5.70
C ASP A 55 0.58 -21.62 -5.00
N LEU A 56 -0.18 -21.46 -3.92
CA LEU A 56 -0.79 -22.58 -3.21
C LEU A 56 -1.83 -23.30 -4.07
N ILE A 57 -2.71 -22.58 -4.76
CA ILE A 57 -3.66 -23.17 -5.71
C ILE A 57 -2.91 -23.95 -6.79
N ALA A 58 -1.92 -23.32 -7.43
CA ALA A 58 -1.12 -23.98 -8.45
C ALA A 58 -0.41 -25.23 -7.92
N MET A 59 0.11 -25.20 -6.70
CA MET A 59 0.74 -26.36 -6.05
C MET A 59 -0.24 -27.50 -5.80
N THR A 60 -1.41 -27.21 -5.22
CA THR A 60 -2.45 -28.22 -4.97
C THR A 60 -3.01 -28.83 -6.26
N LEU A 61 -3.17 -28.04 -7.32
CA LEU A 61 -3.60 -28.57 -8.62
C LEU A 61 -2.51 -29.46 -9.25
N ARG A 62 -1.23 -29.08 -9.13
CA ARG A 62 -0.12 -29.90 -9.63
C ARG A 62 0.05 -31.21 -8.88
N SER A 63 -0.38 -31.29 -7.62
CA SER A 63 -0.43 -32.57 -6.88
C SER A 63 -1.60 -33.47 -7.30
N GLY A 64 -2.41 -33.06 -8.30
CA GLY A 64 -3.54 -33.83 -8.80
C GLY A 64 -4.85 -33.59 -8.05
N ALA A 65 -4.92 -32.60 -7.15
CA ALA A 65 -6.17 -32.25 -6.50
C ALA A 65 -7.18 -31.67 -7.50
N THR A 66 -8.47 -31.88 -7.25
CA THR A 66 -9.53 -31.25 -8.03
C THR A 66 -9.57 -29.74 -7.77
N PRO A 67 -10.12 -28.92 -8.68
CA PRO A 67 -10.28 -27.48 -8.45
C PRO A 67 -11.06 -27.15 -7.18
N VAL A 68 -12.09 -27.94 -6.86
CA VAL A 68 -12.90 -27.75 -5.64
C VAL A 68 -12.03 -27.92 -4.39
N THR A 69 -11.27 -29.01 -4.32
CA THR A 69 -10.38 -29.34 -3.18
C THR A 69 -9.21 -28.36 -3.08
N ALA A 70 -8.64 -27.97 -4.22
CA ALA A 70 -7.57 -26.97 -4.28
C ALA A 70 -8.02 -25.65 -3.64
N VAL A 71 -9.18 -25.12 -4.04
CA VAL A 71 -9.72 -23.88 -3.48
C VAL A 71 -10.08 -24.05 -2.00
N GLU A 72 -10.69 -25.18 -1.62
CA GLU A 72 -11.06 -25.46 -0.22
C GLU A 72 -9.84 -25.44 0.72
N VAL A 73 -8.76 -26.13 0.35
CA VAL A 73 -7.54 -26.21 1.15
C VAL A 73 -6.91 -24.82 1.29
N VAL A 74 -6.83 -24.08 0.18
CA VAL A 74 -6.19 -22.76 0.18
C VAL A 74 -7.03 -21.71 0.90
N ALA A 75 -8.36 -21.79 0.85
CA ALA A 75 -9.26 -20.86 1.55
C ALA A 75 -9.04 -20.86 3.07
N ARG A 76 -8.67 -22.02 3.65
CA ARG A 76 -8.42 -22.17 5.10
C ARG A 76 -7.16 -21.43 5.57
N GLU A 77 -6.18 -21.24 4.70
CA GLU A 77 -4.90 -20.59 5.02
C GLU A 77 -4.79 -19.17 4.43
N ALA A 78 -5.71 -18.79 3.54
CA ALA A 78 -5.66 -17.51 2.85
C ALA A 78 -5.86 -16.34 3.83
N PRO A 79 -5.04 -15.29 3.74
CA PRO A 79 -5.29 -14.06 4.48
C PRO A 79 -6.48 -13.31 3.88
N GLN A 80 -7.18 -12.54 4.72
CA GLN A 80 -8.19 -11.60 4.23
C GLN A 80 -7.54 -10.51 3.36
N PRO A 81 -8.15 -10.08 2.23
CA PRO A 81 -9.53 -10.37 1.79
C PRO A 81 -9.69 -11.65 0.95
N TRP A 82 -8.61 -12.40 0.70
CA TRP A 82 -8.62 -13.49 -0.28
C TRP A 82 -9.39 -14.72 0.19
N ALA A 83 -9.49 -14.94 1.51
CA ALA A 83 -10.31 -16.02 2.07
C ALA A 83 -11.79 -15.90 1.66
N ASP A 84 -12.35 -14.68 1.69
CA ASP A 84 -13.75 -14.43 1.33
C ASP A 84 -13.98 -14.71 -0.17
N VAL A 85 -13.06 -14.24 -1.02
CA VAL A 85 -13.11 -14.52 -2.47
C VAL A 85 -13.04 -16.02 -2.76
N LEU A 86 -12.14 -16.74 -2.08
CA LEU A 86 -12.01 -18.19 -2.26
C LEU A 86 -13.22 -18.96 -1.73
N ALA A 87 -13.88 -18.47 -0.68
CA ALA A 87 -15.12 -19.06 -0.18
C ALA A 87 -16.23 -19.00 -1.23
N GLU A 88 -16.43 -17.83 -1.86
CA GLU A 88 -17.40 -17.68 -2.96
C GLU A 88 -17.04 -18.54 -4.18
N VAL A 89 -15.76 -18.61 -4.54
CA VAL A 89 -15.28 -19.48 -5.62
C VAL A 89 -15.52 -20.95 -5.29
N HIS A 90 -15.27 -21.36 -4.04
CA HIS A 90 -15.50 -22.73 -3.59
C HIS A 90 -16.98 -23.11 -3.63
N GLU A 91 -17.87 -22.22 -3.20
CA GLU A 91 -19.32 -22.43 -3.26
C GLU A 91 -19.79 -22.63 -4.71
N GLN A 92 -19.29 -21.80 -5.63
CA GLN A 92 -19.59 -21.92 -7.05
C GLN A 92 -19.07 -23.24 -7.65
N LEU A 93 -17.84 -23.65 -7.29
CA LEU A 93 -17.28 -24.92 -7.74
C LEU A 93 -18.02 -26.13 -7.16
N SER A 94 -18.43 -26.06 -5.90
CA SER A 94 -19.14 -27.13 -5.20
C SER A 94 -20.56 -27.35 -5.71
N SER A 95 -21.19 -26.29 -6.23
CA SER A 95 -22.48 -26.38 -6.94
C SER A 95 -22.34 -26.84 -8.40
N GLY A 96 -21.12 -27.12 -8.87
CA GLY A 96 -20.83 -27.56 -10.24
C GLY A 96 -20.85 -26.42 -11.27
N GLY A 97 -20.89 -25.17 -10.82
CA GLY A 97 -20.86 -24.00 -11.68
C GLY A 97 -19.44 -23.58 -12.09
N PRO A 98 -19.31 -22.78 -13.17
CA PRO A 98 -18.03 -22.23 -13.59
C PRO A 98 -17.55 -21.15 -12.61
N ALA A 99 -16.34 -21.29 -12.07
CA ALA A 99 -15.77 -20.31 -11.14
C ALA A 99 -15.17 -19.09 -11.83
N GLY A 100 -14.89 -19.18 -13.13
CA GLY A 100 -14.29 -18.09 -13.90
C GLY A 100 -15.13 -16.82 -13.94
N GLN A 101 -16.45 -16.89 -13.72
CA GLN A 101 -17.30 -15.70 -13.60
C GLN A 101 -17.12 -14.99 -12.25
N VAL A 102 -17.06 -15.75 -11.15
CA VAL A 102 -16.84 -15.22 -9.80
C VAL A 102 -15.48 -14.53 -9.72
N TRP A 103 -14.44 -15.18 -10.23
CA TRP A 103 -13.11 -14.57 -10.34
C TRP A 103 -13.10 -13.26 -11.12
N ARG A 104 -13.83 -13.19 -12.25
CA ARG A 104 -13.92 -11.97 -13.06
C ARG A 104 -14.69 -10.85 -12.37
N ALA A 105 -15.76 -11.17 -11.63
CA ALA A 105 -16.51 -10.18 -10.87
C ALA A 105 -15.63 -9.51 -9.80
N HIS A 106 -14.87 -10.31 -9.04
CA HIS A 106 -13.91 -9.77 -8.06
C HIS A 106 -12.77 -8.99 -8.74
N ALA A 107 -12.31 -9.42 -9.92
CA ALA A 107 -11.26 -8.71 -10.67
C ALA A 107 -11.68 -7.32 -11.16
N GLN A 108 -12.98 -7.04 -11.32
CA GLN A 108 -13.46 -5.68 -11.64
C GLN A 108 -13.26 -4.71 -10.47
N GLN A 109 -13.37 -5.20 -9.24
CA GLN A 109 -13.18 -4.40 -8.02
C GLN A 109 -11.71 -4.36 -7.59
N ARG A 110 -10.98 -5.45 -7.86
CA ARG A 110 -9.58 -5.67 -7.48
C ARG A 110 -8.77 -6.07 -8.72
N PRO A 111 -8.23 -5.09 -9.47
CA PRO A 111 -7.53 -5.35 -10.73
C PRO A 111 -6.35 -6.32 -10.61
N GLU A 112 -5.70 -6.43 -9.43
CA GLU A 112 -4.63 -7.40 -9.19
C GLU A 112 -5.06 -8.87 -9.42
N LEU A 113 -6.35 -9.19 -9.29
CA LEU A 113 -6.89 -10.52 -9.59
C LEU A 113 -6.90 -10.85 -11.08
N GLY A 114 -6.73 -9.87 -11.97
CA GLY A 114 -6.91 -10.04 -13.41
C GLY A 114 -6.07 -11.17 -14.01
N ALA A 115 -4.83 -11.33 -13.58
CA ALA A 115 -3.94 -12.40 -14.06
C ALA A 115 -4.42 -13.80 -13.65
N LEU A 116 -4.95 -13.95 -12.43
CA LEU A 116 -5.48 -15.21 -11.92
C LEU A 116 -6.86 -15.51 -12.54
N ALA A 117 -7.75 -14.52 -12.52
CA ALA A 117 -9.11 -14.61 -13.04
C ALA A 117 -9.14 -14.90 -14.55
N GLY A 118 -8.29 -14.21 -15.32
CA GLY A 118 -8.16 -14.42 -16.76
C GLY A 118 -7.68 -15.82 -17.10
N ALA A 119 -6.64 -16.29 -16.42
CA ALA A 119 -6.11 -17.63 -16.65
C ALA A 119 -7.08 -18.74 -16.23
N TRP A 120 -7.82 -18.55 -15.13
CA TRP A 120 -8.84 -19.49 -14.68
C TRP A 120 -9.98 -19.58 -15.69
N ALA A 121 -10.56 -18.43 -16.04
CA ALA A 121 -11.66 -18.37 -16.98
C ALA A 121 -11.28 -18.89 -18.38
N LEU A 122 -10.06 -18.62 -18.83
CA LEU A 122 -9.55 -19.14 -20.11
C LEU A 122 -9.37 -20.66 -20.06
N SER A 123 -8.82 -21.20 -18.97
CA SER A 123 -8.68 -22.65 -18.79
C SER A 123 -10.02 -23.37 -18.77
N GLU A 124 -11.00 -22.84 -18.02
CA GLU A 124 -12.36 -23.37 -17.99
C GLU A 124 -13.02 -23.32 -19.38
N ALA A 125 -12.94 -22.17 -20.07
CA ALA A 125 -13.57 -21.99 -21.37
C ALA A 125 -13.00 -22.90 -22.46
N LEU A 126 -11.69 -23.18 -22.42
CA LEU A 126 -11.01 -24.07 -23.37
C LEU A 126 -11.00 -25.54 -22.93
N GLY A 127 -11.51 -25.85 -21.74
CA GLY A 127 -11.47 -27.21 -21.17
C GLY A 127 -10.05 -27.74 -20.96
N VAL A 128 -9.06 -26.87 -20.77
CA VAL A 128 -7.66 -27.25 -20.56
C VAL A 128 -7.31 -27.32 -19.07
N ALA A 129 -6.25 -28.06 -18.75
CA ALA A 129 -5.80 -28.22 -17.37
C ALA A 129 -5.55 -26.86 -16.68
N LEU A 130 -6.10 -26.69 -15.48
CA LEU A 130 -5.94 -25.47 -14.68
C LEU A 130 -4.54 -25.33 -14.08
N ALA A 131 -3.87 -26.45 -13.75
CA ALA A 131 -2.56 -26.46 -13.11
C ALA A 131 -1.48 -25.61 -13.84
N PRO A 132 -1.24 -25.76 -15.16
CA PRO A 132 -0.26 -24.93 -15.86
C PRO A 132 -0.67 -23.45 -15.90
N SER A 133 -1.95 -23.15 -16.16
CA SER A 133 -2.45 -21.77 -16.20
C SER A 133 -2.30 -21.06 -14.85
N MET A 134 -2.65 -21.74 -13.74
CA MET A 134 -2.47 -21.21 -12.39
C MET A 134 -0.99 -21.03 -12.04
N THR A 135 -0.13 -21.94 -12.51
CA THR A 135 1.33 -21.80 -12.33
C THR A 135 1.85 -20.55 -13.03
N THR A 136 1.41 -20.28 -14.27
CA THR A 136 1.75 -19.07 -15.01
C THR A 136 1.22 -17.82 -14.31
N SER A 137 -0.02 -17.80 -13.86
CA SER A 137 -0.58 -16.66 -13.11
C SER A 137 0.17 -16.39 -11.82
N ALA A 138 0.56 -17.43 -11.09
CA ALA A 138 1.34 -17.28 -9.87
C ALA A 138 2.74 -16.71 -10.15
N GLN A 139 3.39 -17.12 -11.26
CA GLN A 139 4.65 -16.52 -11.72
C GLN A 139 4.48 -15.03 -12.07
N VAL A 140 3.41 -14.67 -12.78
CA VAL A 140 3.09 -13.28 -13.11
C VAL A 140 2.90 -12.44 -11.85
N LEU A 141 2.11 -12.92 -10.88
CA LEU A 141 1.87 -12.23 -9.62
C LEU A 141 3.17 -12.07 -8.80
N ARG A 142 4.00 -13.11 -8.72
CA ARG A 142 5.32 -13.04 -8.08
C ARG A 142 6.24 -12.01 -8.76
N ALA A 143 6.25 -11.96 -10.09
CA ALA A 143 7.02 -10.97 -10.83
C ALA A 143 6.54 -9.54 -10.52
N GLN A 144 5.23 -9.33 -10.38
CA GLN A 144 4.67 -8.04 -9.97
C GLN A 144 5.07 -7.64 -8.55
N VAL A 145 5.04 -8.56 -7.58
CA VAL A 145 5.52 -8.31 -6.21
C VAL A 145 6.99 -7.92 -6.22
N GLN A 146 7.83 -8.68 -6.94
CA GLN A 146 9.26 -8.40 -7.05
C GLN A 146 9.54 -7.05 -7.71
N ALA A 147 8.80 -6.70 -8.77
CA ALA A 147 8.90 -5.40 -9.41
C ALA A 147 8.60 -4.28 -8.41
N ARG A 148 7.50 -4.36 -7.67
CA ARG A 148 7.13 -3.35 -6.67
C ARG A 148 8.17 -3.23 -5.55
N ARG A 149 8.71 -4.34 -5.05
CA ARG A 149 9.78 -4.32 -4.05
C ARG A 149 11.05 -3.64 -4.56
N ARG A 150 11.41 -3.85 -5.83
CA ARG A 150 12.57 -3.18 -6.47
C ARG A 150 12.34 -1.68 -6.57
N LEU A 151 11.13 -1.25 -6.94
CA LEU A 151 10.77 0.17 -6.98
C LEU A 151 10.79 0.81 -5.60
N ASP A 152 10.30 0.12 -4.58
CA ASP A 152 10.35 0.62 -3.21
C ASP A 152 11.78 0.75 -2.69
N ALA A 153 12.63 -0.24 -2.98
CA ALA A 153 14.03 -0.22 -2.62
C ALA A 153 14.79 0.91 -3.34
N SER A 154 14.61 1.09 -4.65
CA SER A 154 15.28 2.13 -5.44
C SER A 154 14.88 3.55 -5.03
N THR A 155 13.61 3.74 -4.63
CA THR A 155 13.09 5.04 -4.19
C THR A 155 13.32 5.33 -2.70
N SER A 156 13.82 4.38 -1.92
CA SER A 156 14.03 4.53 -0.48
C SER A 156 15.04 5.63 -0.15
N GLY A 157 16.17 5.68 -0.87
CA GLY A 157 17.21 6.70 -0.69
C GLY A 157 16.71 8.11 -1.04
N ALA A 158 16.03 8.26 -2.18
CA ALA A 158 15.42 9.53 -2.57
C ALA A 158 14.39 10.01 -1.53
N ARG A 159 13.56 9.10 -0.98
CA ARG A 159 12.62 9.41 0.09
C ARG A 159 13.32 9.81 1.39
N ALA A 160 14.45 9.20 1.74
CA ALA A 160 15.22 9.55 2.93
C ALA A 160 15.80 10.97 2.84
N THR A 161 16.41 11.34 1.72
CA THR A 161 16.95 12.70 1.51
C THR A 161 15.86 13.76 1.51
N MET A 162 14.73 13.50 0.86
CA MET A 162 13.58 14.41 0.95
C MET A 162 13.13 14.59 2.38
N ARG A 163 12.99 13.51 3.17
CA ARG A 163 12.65 13.60 4.59
C ARG A 163 13.65 14.44 5.37
N MET A 164 14.96 14.23 5.15
CA MET A 164 16.04 14.99 5.78
C MET A 164 15.91 16.50 5.47
N LEU A 165 15.76 16.85 4.19
CA LEU A 165 15.62 18.25 3.75
C LEU A 165 14.32 18.89 4.24
N THR A 166 13.23 18.13 4.38
CA THR A 166 11.97 18.64 4.94
C THR A 166 11.99 18.77 6.46
N LEU A 167 12.84 18.01 7.16
CA LEU A 167 13.00 18.07 8.61
C LEU A 167 13.91 19.22 9.05
N LEU A 168 14.84 19.64 8.19
CA LEU A 168 15.81 20.68 8.50
C LEU A 168 15.18 22.04 8.91
N PRO A 169 14.12 22.55 8.24
CA PRO A 169 13.45 23.79 8.66
C PRO A 169 12.72 23.63 10.00
N LEU A 170 12.13 22.46 10.26
CA LEU A 170 11.46 22.16 11.53
C LEU A 170 12.47 22.11 12.69
N ALA A 171 13.64 21.51 12.45
CA ALA A 171 14.73 21.50 13.41
C ALA A 171 15.24 22.91 13.70
N GLY A 172 15.37 23.76 12.66
CA GLY A 172 15.73 25.17 12.82
C GLY A 172 14.71 25.96 13.64
N LEU A 173 13.41 25.73 13.43
CA LEU A 173 12.34 26.38 14.20
C LEU A 173 12.35 25.94 15.67
N LEU A 174 12.53 24.64 15.93
CA LEU A 174 12.68 24.10 17.29
C LEU A 174 13.91 24.67 18.00
N ALA A 175 15.05 24.75 17.31
CA ALA A 175 16.26 25.35 17.87
C ALA A 175 16.03 26.83 18.21
N GLY A 176 15.39 27.60 17.32
CA GLY A 176 15.03 29.01 17.57
C GLY A 176 14.18 29.20 18.84
N LEU A 177 13.21 28.32 19.08
CA LEU A 177 12.40 28.33 20.30
C LEU A 177 13.22 28.04 21.56
N THR A 178 14.19 27.12 21.50
CA THR A 178 15.05 26.79 22.66
C THR A 178 16.01 27.91 23.04
N PHE A 179 16.44 28.74 22.08
CA PHE A 179 17.29 29.90 22.34
C PHE A 179 16.52 31.12 22.90
N GLY A 180 15.23 30.98 23.20
CA GLY A 180 14.42 32.06 23.77
C GLY A 180 14.07 33.17 22.78
N LEU A 181 14.30 32.94 21.47
CA LEU A 181 13.79 33.82 20.42
C LEU A 181 12.27 33.62 20.35
N ALA A 182 11.53 34.35 21.18
CA ALA A 182 10.11 34.47 21.01
C ALA A 182 9.89 35.02 19.58
N PRO A 183 9.14 34.32 18.70
CA PRO A 183 8.92 34.78 17.32
C PRO A 183 8.45 36.25 17.26
N TRP A 184 7.75 36.67 18.31
CA TRP A 184 7.31 38.04 18.54
C TRP A 184 8.44 39.08 18.69
N GLU A 185 9.52 38.79 19.41
CA GLU A 185 10.58 39.78 19.66
C GLU A 185 11.38 40.12 18.39
N VAL A 186 11.52 39.14 17.50
CA VAL A 186 12.24 39.26 16.22
C VAL A 186 11.33 39.74 15.08
N TYR A 187 10.06 39.30 15.04
CA TYR A 187 9.13 39.61 13.93
C TYR A 187 8.11 40.71 14.22
N GLY A 188 7.87 41.04 15.49
CA GLY A 188 6.81 41.97 15.91
C GLY A 188 7.11 43.44 15.66
N HIS A 189 8.39 43.80 15.47
CA HIS A 189 8.81 45.19 15.32
C HIS A 189 8.67 45.73 13.88
N SER A 190 8.46 44.88 12.86
CA SER A 190 8.35 45.34 11.47
C SER A 190 7.37 44.50 10.63
N PRO A 191 6.49 45.13 9.83
CA PRO A 191 5.63 44.39 8.90
C PRO A 191 6.43 43.65 7.82
N VAL A 192 7.64 44.11 7.50
CA VAL A 192 8.53 43.49 6.50
C VAL A 192 9.01 42.11 6.94
N THR A 193 9.34 41.95 8.22
CA THR A 193 9.75 40.66 8.78
C THR A 193 8.57 39.68 8.76
N MET A 194 7.36 40.13 9.06
CA MET A 194 6.18 39.25 9.05
C MET A 194 5.85 38.73 7.64
N VAL A 195 5.99 39.58 6.62
CA VAL A 195 5.84 39.17 5.22
C VAL A 195 6.90 38.15 4.82
N SER A 196 8.17 38.35 5.20
CA SER A 196 9.24 37.40 4.84
C SER A 196 9.04 36.03 5.49
N ALA A 197 8.55 35.97 6.74
CA ALA A 197 8.18 34.72 7.39
C ALA A 197 7.03 33.99 6.67
N CYS A 198 5.96 34.71 6.34
CA CYS A 198 4.83 34.15 5.59
C CYS A 198 5.26 33.63 4.22
N VAL A 199 6.14 34.36 3.52
CA VAL A 199 6.70 33.94 2.23
C VAL A 199 7.56 32.69 2.39
N GLY A 200 8.40 32.60 3.42
CA GLY A 200 9.21 31.42 3.70
C GLY A 200 8.37 30.17 4.01
N LEU A 201 7.32 30.32 4.83
CA LEU A 201 6.36 29.25 5.10
C LEU A 201 5.59 28.84 3.83
N GLY A 202 5.17 29.82 3.02
CA GLY A 202 4.51 29.58 1.75
C GLY A 202 5.40 28.81 0.78
N LEU A 203 6.65 29.21 0.61
CA LEU A 203 7.64 28.52 -0.22
C LEU A 203 7.91 27.09 0.28
N THR A 204 7.95 26.88 1.60
CA THR A 204 8.14 25.55 2.19
C THR A 204 6.93 24.65 1.91
N ALA A 205 5.71 25.18 2.07
CA ALA A 205 4.49 24.46 1.75
C ALA A 205 4.39 24.13 0.25
N ILE A 206 4.74 25.08 -0.62
CA ILE A 206 4.77 24.89 -2.07
C ILE A 206 5.81 23.83 -2.45
N GLY A 207 7.03 23.91 -1.90
CA GLY A 207 8.09 22.91 -2.13
C GLY A 207 7.64 21.50 -1.73
N TRP A 208 6.92 21.38 -0.61
CA TRP A 208 6.35 20.12 -0.15
C TRP A 208 5.27 19.58 -1.10
N ILE A 209 4.35 20.44 -1.56
CA ILE A 209 3.30 20.08 -2.54
C ILE A 209 3.93 19.61 -3.85
N VAL A 210 4.93 20.32 -4.36
CA VAL A 210 5.62 19.99 -5.62
C VAL A 210 6.38 18.67 -5.49
N CYS A 211 7.14 18.46 -4.40
CA CYS A 211 7.81 17.18 -4.16
C CYS A 211 6.82 16.02 -4.14
N ARG A 212 5.69 16.18 -3.45
CA ARG A 212 4.66 15.14 -3.35
C ARG A 212 4.02 14.87 -4.71
N TRP A 213 3.78 15.92 -5.51
CA TRP A 213 3.25 15.80 -6.85
C TRP A 213 4.21 15.08 -7.79
N VAL A 214 5.49 15.45 -7.78
CA VAL A 214 6.54 14.79 -8.58
C VAL A 214 6.71 13.32 -8.19
N LEU A 215 6.77 13.02 -6.89
CA LEU A 215 6.78 11.64 -6.38
C LEU A 215 5.56 10.83 -6.82
N SER A 216 4.36 11.42 -6.72
CA SER A 216 3.13 10.74 -7.15
C SER A 216 3.11 10.47 -8.65
N ARG A 217 3.68 11.37 -9.46
CA ARG A 217 3.81 11.20 -10.91
C ARG A 217 4.87 10.18 -11.29
N ALA A 218 6.00 10.15 -10.60
CA ALA A 218 7.06 9.17 -10.84
C ALA A 218 6.56 7.74 -10.56
N VAL A 219 5.79 7.56 -9.48
CA VAL A 219 5.17 6.27 -9.15
C VAL A 219 4.05 5.89 -10.14
N ALA A 220 3.34 6.86 -10.71
CA ALA A 220 2.33 6.60 -11.73
C ALA A 220 2.91 6.28 -13.12
N ALA A 221 4.07 6.83 -13.46
CA ALA A 221 4.70 6.66 -14.79
C ALA A 221 5.25 5.24 -15.03
N GLU A 222 5.60 4.49 -13.99
CA GLU A 222 6.06 3.10 -14.10
C GLU A 222 4.94 2.09 -14.35
N VAL A 223 3.67 2.50 -14.37
CA VAL A 223 2.53 1.62 -14.68
C VAL A 223 2.26 1.50 -16.20
N HIS A 224 2.94 2.30 -17.04
CA HIS A 224 2.68 2.38 -18.49
C HIS A 224 3.92 2.14 -19.38
N ARG A 225 4.99 1.53 -18.86
CA ARG A 225 6.11 1.00 -19.67
C ARG A 225 6.33 -0.47 -19.34
#